data_AF-A0A920L2L2-F1
#
_entry.id   AF-A0A920L2L2-F1
#
_cell.length_a   1.000
_cell.length_b   1.000
_cell.length_c   1.000
_cell.angle_alpha   90.00
_cell.angle_beta   90.00
_cell.angle_gamma   90.00
#
_symmetry.space_group_name_H-M   'P 1'
#
loop_
_entity.id
_entity.type
_entity.pdbx_description
1 polymer ?
#
loop_
_entity_poly.entity_id
_entity_poly.type
_entity_poly.pdbx_seq_one_letter_code
_entity_poly.pdbx_strand_id
1 'polypeptide(L)'
;MLTQVEIYANQIDTGNWVIGRGWIEKKWPEARFPTIQELDQISPDKPVALERADGHAIIVNSLALQMAKIDRDTPDPIGGKIDKDQNGNPNGVLIDKASLLVESIIPKRTREDDKRALKVGLERTAKMGWTQLHDAGSPLSDFNLLKEIYDEEGLPIRIQMYISDGEDAIKVH
;
A
#
# COMPACT_ATOMS: atom_id res chain seq x y z
N MET A 1 13.61 5.33 6.32
CA MET A 1 12.39 4.54 6.03
C MET A 1 11.97 3.73 7.24
N LEU A 2 12.83 2.83 7.74
CA LEU A 2 12.54 2.01 8.93
C LEU A 2 12.03 2.80 10.14
N THR A 3 12.61 3.98 10.45
CA THR A 3 12.09 4.86 11.52
C THR A 3 10.63 5.28 11.31
N GLN A 4 10.20 5.52 10.07
CA GLN A 4 8.80 5.88 9.79
C GLN A 4 7.88 4.67 9.92
N VAL A 5 8.36 3.49 9.54
CA VAL A 5 7.65 2.22 9.76
C VAL A 5 7.46 1.99 11.26
N GLU A 6 8.50 2.21 12.07
CA GLU A 6 8.44 2.08 13.53
C GLU A 6 7.46 3.06 14.17
N ILE A 7 7.54 4.35 13.82
CA ILE A 7 6.60 5.36 14.31
C ILE A 7 5.16 4.98 13.97
N TYR A 8 4.91 4.51 12.74
CA TYR A 8 3.57 4.13 12.31
C TYR A 8 3.10 2.84 12.99
N ALA A 9 3.96 1.81 13.10
CA ALA A 9 3.65 0.54 13.76
C ALA A 9 3.24 0.74 15.23
N ASN A 10 3.80 1.73 15.92
CA ASN A 10 3.43 2.09 17.29
C ASN A 10 2.03 2.72 17.43
N GLN A 11 1.38 3.09 16.33
CA GLN A 11 0.02 3.65 16.30
C GLN A 11 -1.02 2.61 15.89
N ILE A 12 -0.59 1.39 15.56
CA ILE A 12 -1.44 0.31 15.08
C ILE A 12 -1.62 -0.71 16.20
N ASP A 13 -2.83 -1.20 16.38
CA ASP A 13 -3.11 -2.23 17.37
C ASP A 13 -2.42 -3.56 17.00
N THR A 14 -2.08 -4.36 18.00
CA THR A 14 -1.51 -5.71 17.80
C THR A 14 -2.40 -6.55 16.87
N GLY A 15 -1.77 -7.28 15.94
CA GLY A 15 -2.46 -8.09 14.94
C GLY A 15 -2.99 -7.34 13.71
N ASN A 16 -3.05 -6.00 13.74
CA ASN A 16 -3.43 -5.21 12.57
C ASN A 16 -2.23 -4.96 11.65
N TRP A 17 -2.50 -4.76 10.35
CA TRP A 17 -1.46 -4.61 9.33
C TRP A 17 -0.78 -3.25 9.38
N VAL A 18 0.56 -3.27 9.25
CA VAL A 18 1.39 -2.10 9.00
C VAL A 18 1.68 -2.05 7.50
N ILE A 19 0.94 -1.21 6.79
CA ILE A 19 1.02 -1.07 5.33
C ILE A 19 1.70 0.23 4.96
N GLY A 20 2.64 0.18 4.01
CA GLY A 20 3.31 1.37 3.50
C GLY A 20 3.72 1.21 2.04
N ARG A 21 3.99 2.35 1.38
CA ARG A 21 4.40 2.39 -0.02
C ARG A 21 5.36 3.55 -0.28
N GLY A 22 6.13 3.46 -1.36
CA GLY A 22 6.82 4.61 -1.96
C GLY A 22 8.28 4.73 -1.57
N TRP A 23 8.86 3.67 -1.03
CA TRP A 23 10.30 3.61 -0.76
C TRP A 23 11.08 3.20 -2.02
N ILE A 24 12.32 3.67 -2.12
CA ILE A 24 13.26 3.26 -3.16
C ILE A 24 14.68 3.34 -2.60
N GLU A 25 15.33 2.19 -2.51
CA GLU A 25 16.64 1.98 -1.91
C GLU A 25 17.78 2.66 -2.66
N LYS A 26 17.60 2.93 -3.97
CA LYS A 26 18.63 3.55 -4.84
C LYS A 26 19.11 4.93 -4.36
N LYS A 27 18.34 5.58 -3.48
CA LYS A 27 18.67 6.89 -2.91
C LYS A 27 19.25 6.80 -1.50
N TRP A 28 19.40 5.60 -0.94
CA TRP A 28 19.88 5.39 0.42
C TRP A 28 21.38 5.08 0.42
N PRO A 29 22.13 5.51 1.46
CA PRO A 29 23.56 5.21 1.58
C PRO A 29 23.89 3.71 1.50
N GLU A 30 23.02 2.86 2.05
CA GLU A 30 23.22 1.41 2.11
C GLU A 30 22.88 0.70 0.80
N ALA A 31 22.13 1.35 -0.10
CA ALA A 31 21.71 0.84 -1.42
C ALA A 31 21.18 -0.60 -1.41
N ARG A 32 20.52 -1.01 -0.33
CA ARG A 32 19.96 -2.36 -0.13
C ARG A 32 18.52 -2.31 0.34
N PHE A 33 17.85 -3.45 0.22
CA PHE A 33 16.52 -3.61 0.78
C PHE A 33 16.65 -3.73 2.31
N PRO A 34 15.63 -3.28 3.07
CA PRO A 34 15.53 -3.65 4.47
C PRO A 34 15.42 -5.17 4.61
N THR A 35 16.01 -5.72 5.67
CA THR A 35 15.97 -7.16 5.92
C THR A 35 14.71 -7.53 6.69
N ILE A 36 14.30 -8.80 6.57
CA ILE A 36 13.18 -9.34 7.37
C ILE A 36 13.43 -9.18 8.87
N GLN A 37 14.68 -9.31 9.34
CA GLN A 37 15.02 -9.14 10.76
C GLN A 37 14.83 -7.70 11.23
N GLU A 38 15.14 -6.71 10.39
CA GLU A 38 14.88 -5.30 10.71
C GLU A 38 13.37 -5.04 10.86
N LEU A 39 12.55 -5.65 10.01
CA LEU A 39 11.09 -5.53 10.10
C LEU A 39 10.52 -6.29 11.31
N ASP A 40 11.02 -7.49 11.60
CA ASP A 40 10.63 -8.28 12.76
C ASP A 40 10.97 -7.58 14.08
N GLN A 41 12.12 -6.88 14.15
CA GLN A 41 12.48 -6.09 15.33
C GLN A 41 11.55 -4.90 15.55
N ILE A 42 11.15 -4.23 14.47
CA ILE A 42 10.24 -3.08 14.54
C ILE A 42 8.81 -3.52 14.89
N SER A 43 8.40 -4.68 14.38
CA SER A 43 7.00 -5.10 14.39
C SER A 43 6.88 -6.62 14.62
N PRO A 44 7.15 -7.10 15.85
CA PRO A 44 7.16 -8.52 16.16
C PRO A 44 5.75 -9.15 16.22
N ASP A 45 4.72 -8.34 16.43
CA ASP A 45 3.34 -8.76 16.72
C ASP A 45 2.31 -8.21 15.72
N LYS A 46 2.77 -7.55 14.65
CA LYS A 46 1.92 -6.97 13.60
C LYS A 46 2.50 -7.32 12.22
N PRO A 47 1.70 -7.82 11.28
CA PRO A 47 2.17 -8.13 9.94
C PRO A 47 2.54 -6.84 9.19
N VAL A 48 3.67 -6.85 8.49
CA VAL A 48 4.20 -5.69 7.75
C VAL A 48 4.20 -5.97 6.26
N ALA A 49 3.75 -5.00 5.47
CA ALA A 49 3.71 -5.03 4.02
C ALA A 49 4.11 -3.66 3.45
N LEU A 50 5.27 -3.59 2.79
CA LEU A 50 5.86 -2.33 2.32
C LEU A 50 6.18 -2.39 0.83
N GLU A 51 5.34 -1.77 0.00
CA GLU A 51 5.47 -1.78 -1.46
C GLU A 51 6.51 -0.75 -1.94
N ARG A 52 7.40 -1.17 -2.82
CA ARG A 52 8.41 -0.32 -3.45
C ARG A 52 7.74 0.69 -4.39
N ALA A 53 8.38 1.84 -4.59
CA ALA A 53 7.79 2.95 -5.35
C ALA A 53 7.43 2.61 -6.81
N ASP A 54 8.14 1.65 -7.42
CA ASP A 54 7.88 1.20 -8.79
C ASP A 54 6.83 0.06 -8.88
N GLY A 55 6.33 -0.44 -7.75
CA GLY A 55 5.30 -1.47 -7.70
C GLY A 55 5.77 -2.88 -8.08
N HIS A 56 7.08 -3.09 -8.25
CA HIS A 56 7.63 -4.38 -8.68
C HIS A 56 8.19 -5.24 -7.54
N ALA A 57 8.15 -4.72 -6.31
CA ALA A 57 8.57 -5.47 -5.13
C ALA A 57 7.80 -5.04 -3.89
N ILE A 58 7.59 -5.99 -2.99
CA ILE A 58 7.12 -5.76 -1.63
C ILE A 58 8.11 -6.41 -0.66
N ILE A 59 8.37 -5.74 0.47
CA ILE A 59 9.05 -6.35 1.60
C ILE A 59 8.06 -6.60 2.73
N VAL A 60 8.18 -7.76 3.37
CA VAL A 60 7.27 -8.24 4.41
C VAL A 60 8.05 -8.83 5.58
N ASN A 61 7.46 -8.82 6.77
CA ASN A 61 8.06 -9.44 7.96
C ASN A 61 7.71 -10.94 8.07
N SER A 62 8.30 -11.64 9.04
CA SER A 62 8.08 -13.07 9.25
C SER A 62 6.62 -13.41 9.53
N LEU A 63 5.91 -12.55 10.26
CA LEU A 63 4.49 -12.75 10.56
C LEU A 63 3.62 -12.72 9.30
N ALA A 64 3.86 -11.78 8.38
CA ALA A 64 3.14 -11.72 7.11
C ALA A 64 3.39 -12.96 6.23
N LEU A 65 4.63 -13.46 6.17
CA LEU A 65 4.94 -14.72 5.46
C LEU A 65 4.21 -15.92 6.07
N GLN A 66 4.19 -16.03 7.40
CA GLN A 66 3.48 -17.09 8.12
C GLN A 66 1.97 -17.06 7.83
N MET A 67 1.36 -15.88 7.86
CA MET A 67 -0.06 -15.70 7.54
C MET A 67 -0.37 -16.08 6.09
N ALA A 68 0.54 -15.75 5.16
CA ALA A 68 0.43 -16.12 3.75
C ALA A 68 0.80 -17.60 3.47
N LYS A 69 1.26 -18.34 4.48
CA LYS A 69 1.75 -19.72 4.38
C LYS A 69 2.89 -19.86 3.37
N ILE A 70 3.78 -18.86 3.33
CA ILE A 70 4.98 -18.87 2.49
C ILE A 70 6.14 -19.43 3.31
N ASP A 71 6.75 -20.49 2.80
CA ASP A 71 7.88 -21.19 3.41
C ASP A 71 8.96 -21.51 2.37
N ARG A 72 9.95 -22.29 2.78
CA ARG A 72 11.08 -22.69 1.92
C ARG A 72 10.67 -23.52 0.70
N ASP A 73 9.59 -24.28 0.82
CA ASP A 73 9.10 -25.22 -0.18
C ASP A 73 8.07 -24.57 -1.11
N THR A 74 7.63 -23.36 -0.78
CA THR A 74 6.76 -22.55 -1.62
C THR A 74 7.45 -22.24 -2.95
N PRO A 75 6.85 -22.63 -4.10
CA PRO A 75 7.41 -22.36 -5.41
C PRO A 75 7.14 -20.91 -5.84
N ASP A 76 7.99 -20.41 -6.74
CA ASP A 76 7.76 -19.12 -7.37
C ASP A 76 6.50 -19.17 -8.27
N PRO A 77 5.61 -18.17 -8.20
CA PRO A 77 4.49 -18.08 -9.12
C PRO A 77 4.97 -17.68 -10.52
N ILE A 78 4.20 -18.04 -11.56
CA ILE A 78 4.51 -17.63 -12.93
C ILE A 78 4.51 -16.10 -13.03
N GLY A 79 5.68 -15.51 -13.34
CA GLY A 79 5.86 -14.06 -13.46
C GLY A 79 6.05 -13.35 -12.12
N GLY A 80 6.56 -14.06 -11.11
CA GLY A 80 7.01 -13.50 -9.84
C GLY A 80 8.14 -14.32 -9.25
N LYS A 81 8.75 -13.80 -8.18
CA LYS A 81 9.83 -14.49 -7.46
C LYS A 81 9.73 -14.24 -5.96
N ILE A 82 9.88 -15.30 -5.17
CA ILE A 82 10.05 -15.26 -3.72
C ILE A 82 11.56 -15.30 -3.46
N ASP A 83 12.13 -14.19 -3.00
CA ASP A 83 13.56 -14.17 -2.71
C ASP A 83 13.87 -14.94 -1.42
N LYS A 84 14.96 -15.70 -1.46
CA LYS A 84 15.35 -16.64 -0.40
C LYS A 84 16.76 -16.35 0.08
N ASP A 85 17.01 -16.59 1.35
CA ASP A 85 18.34 -16.53 1.95
C ASP A 85 19.21 -17.71 1.50
N GLN A 86 20.46 -17.73 1.97
CA GLN A 86 21.44 -18.80 1.69
C GLN A 86 21.01 -20.20 2.16
N ASN A 87 20.04 -20.30 3.08
CA ASN A 87 19.50 -21.55 3.59
C ASN A 87 18.22 -21.98 2.84
N GLY A 88 17.78 -21.18 1.87
CA GLY A 88 16.56 -21.38 1.09
C GLY A 88 15.29 -20.94 1.81
N ASN A 89 15.38 -20.18 2.91
CA ASN A 89 14.21 -19.63 3.59
C ASN A 89 13.80 -18.31 2.92
N PRO A 90 12.49 -18.03 2.75
CA PRO A 90 12.04 -16.73 2.26
C PRO A 90 12.58 -15.58 3.12
N ASN A 91 13.17 -14.56 2.48
CA ASN A 91 13.84 -13.45 3.17
C ASN A 91 12.96 -12.20 3.31
N GLY A 92 11.66 -12.32 3.03
CA GLY A 92 10.69 -11.24 3.09
C GLY A 92 10.56 -10.40 1.81
N VAL A 93 11.38 -10.62 0.77
CA VAL A 93 11.25 -9.89 -0.51
C VAL A 93 10.42 -10.71 -1.50
N LEU A 94 9.32 -10.14 -1.99
CA LEU A 94 8.46 -10.73 -3.01
C LEU A 94 8.42 -9.81 -4.23
N ILE A 95 8.65 -10.37 -5.42
CA ILE A 95 8.83 -9.64 -6.68
C ILE A 95 7.68 -9.96 -7.63
N ASP A 96 7.16 -8.91 -8.30
CA ASP A 96 6.06 -8.98 -9.25
C ASP A 96 4.89 -9.81 -8.71
N LYS A 97 4.44 -10.86 -9.44
CA LYS A 97 3.26 -11.65 -9.04
C LYS A 97 3.42 -12.41 -7.72
N ALA A 98 4.62 -12.49 -7.15
CA ALA A 98 4.79 -13.05 -5.81
C ALA A 98 4.21 -12.13 -4.73
N SER A 99 4.12 -10.81 -4.96
CA SER A 99 3.51 -9.87 -4.01
C SER A 99 2.05 -10.21 -3.73
N LEU A 100 1.33 -10.72 -4.74
CA LEU A 100 -0.08 -11.13 -4.66
C LEU A 100 -0.34 -12.21 -3.59
N LEU A 101 0.66 -13.03 -3.27
CA LEU A 101 0.54 -14.06 -2.22
C LEU A 101 0.31 -13.44 -0.84
N VAL A 102 0.85 -12.24 -0.60
CA VAL A 102 0.63 -11.47 0.63
C VAL A 102 -0.49 -10.45 0.45
N GLU A 103 -0.53 -9.72 -0.66
CA GLU A 103 -1.55 -8.68 -0.88
C GLU A 103 -2.99 -9.23 -0.78
N SER A 104 -3.21 -10.47 -1.21
CA SER A 104 -4.52 -11.12 -1.15
C SER A 104 -5.05 -11.41 0.26
N ILE A 105 -4.17 -11.45 1.27
CA ILE A 105 -4.54 -11.66 2.68
C ILE A 105 -4.60 -10.36 3.48
N ILE A 106 -4.21 -9.23 2.89
CA ILE A 106 -4.36 -7.91 3.50
C ILE A 106 -5.85 -7.56 3.53
N PRO A 107 -6.40 -7.14 4.69
CA PRO A 107 -7.78 -6.70 4.78
C PRO A 107 -8.07 -5.58 3.78
N LYS A 108 -9.19 -5.71 3.08
CA LYS A 108 -9.66 -4.65 2.19
C LYS A 108 -9.95 -3.40 3.00
N ARG A 109 -9.59 -2.24 2.42
CA ARG A 109 -9.90 -0.94 3.00
C ARG A 109 -11.42 -0.78 3.13
N THR A 110 -11.84 -0.19 4.23
CA THR A 110 -13.24 0.19 4.38
C THR A 110 -13.52 1.47 3.60
N ARG A 111 -14.78 1.72 3.27
CA ARG A 111 -15.22 2.98 2.67
C ARG A 111 -14.77 4.20 3.48
N GLU A 112 -14.77 4.11 4.81
CA GLU A 112 -14.30 5.18 5.69
C GLU A 112 -12.78 5.37 5.61
N ASP A 113 -12.02 4.31 5.37
CA ASP A 113 -10.58 4.43 5.08
C ASP A 113 -10.32 5.13 3.76
N ASP A 114 -11.12 4.85 2.74
CA ASP A 114 -11.05 5.50 1.43
C ASP A 114 -11.41 6.99 1.53
N LYS A 115 -12.54 7.31 2.20
CA LYS A 115 -12.96 8.69 2.46
C LYS A 115 -11.88 9.49 3.19
N ARG A 116 -11.30 8.91 4.26
CA ARG A 116 -10.23 9.55 5.04
C ARG A 116 -8.99 9.80 4.19
N ALA A 117 -8.58 8.83 3.37
CA ALA A 117 -7.42 9.00 2.50
C ALA A 117 -7.64 10.08 1.44
N LEU A 118 -8.84 10.15 0.86
CA LEU A 118 -9.21 11.24 -0.06
C LEU A 118 -9.09 12.59 0.65
N LYS A 119 -9.67 12.76 1.85
CA LYS A 119 -9.54 14.00 2.64
C LYS A 119 -8.06 14.40 2.87
N VAL A 120 -7.24 13.46 3.33
CA VAL A 120 -5.79 13.69 3.55
C VAL A 120 -5.07 14.10 2.25
N GLY A 121 -5.40 13.44 1.14
CA GLY A 121 -4.83 13.74 -0.18
C GLY A 121 -5.22 15.14 -0.68
N LEU A 122 -6.48 15.52 -0.52
CA LEU A 122 -7.00 16.84 -0.89
C LEU A 122 -6.33 17.96 -0.09
N GLU A 123 -6.27 17.81 1.24
CA GLU A 123 -5.60 18.78 2.10
C GLU A 123 -4.12 18.94 1.76
N ARG A 124 -3.41 17.82 1.58
CA ARG A 124 -1.99 17.84 1.21
C ARG A 124 -1.79 18.56 -0.12
N THR A 125 -2.65 18.29 -1.09
CA THR A 125 -2.60 18.91 -2.42
C THR A 125 -2.80 20.42 -2.32
N ALA A 126 -3.79 20.88 -1.54
CA ALA A 126 -4.01 22.29 -1.30
C ALA A 126 -2.82 22.96 -0.58
N LYS A 127 -2.25 22.30 0.43
CA LYS A 127 -1.05 22.79 1.17
C LYS A 127 0.18 22.95 0.28
N MET A 128 0.26 22.21 -0.83
CA MET A 128 1.32 22.37 -1.83
C MET A 128 1.06 23.51 -2.82
N GLY A 129 -0.08 24.22 -2.72
CA GLY A 129 -0.45 25.36 -3.58
C GLY A 129 -1.21 24.97 -4.85
N TRP A 130 -1.57 23.71 -5.03
CA TRP A 130 -2.40 23.29 -6.16
C TRP A 130 -3.84 23.73 -5.94
N THR A 131 -4.49 24.23 -6.99
CA THR A 131 -5.87 24.73 -6.92
C THR A 131 -6.85 23.87 -7.73
N GLN A 132 -6.36 22.98 -8.59
CA GLN A 132 -7.16 22.08 -9.41
C GLN A 132 -6.42 20.80 -9.78
N LEU A 133 -7.15 19.69 -9.87
CA LEU A 133 -6.69 18.41 -10.38
C LEU A 133 -7.60 17.91 -11.52
N HIS A 134 -7.01 17.17 -12.45
CA HIS A 134 -7.73 16.36 -13.42
C HIS A 134 -7.43 14.89 -13.11
N ASP A 135 -8.44 14.13 -12.72
CA ASP A 135 -8.35 12.70 -12.45
C ASP A 135 -8.79 11.89 -13.67
N ALA A 136 -7.84 11.24 -14.33
CA ALA A 136 -8.01 10.69 -15.67
C ALA A 136 -8.76 9.35 -15.74
N GLY A 137 -9.19 8.79 -14.62
CA GLY A 137 -9.91 7.52 -14.60
C GLY A 137 -9.95 6.93 -13.20
N SER A 138 -11.07 7.11 -12.51
CA SER A 138 -11.33 6.47 -11.22
C SER A 138 -12.75 5.90 -11.15
N PRO A 139 -13.02 4.93 -10.26
CA PRO A 139 -14.33 4.32 -10.11
C PRO A 139 -15.42 5.31 -9.68
N LEU A 140 -16.67 4.99 -9.96
CA LEU A 140 -17.82 5.81 -9.54
C LEU A 140 -17.93 5.91 -8.01
N SER A 141 -17.43 4.92 -7.27
CA SER A 141 -17.36 4.96 -5.80
C SER A 141 -16.56 6.16 -5.28
N ASP A 142 -15.46 6.50 -5.96
CA ASP A 142 -14.56 7.58 -5.53
C ASP A 142 -15.21 8.94 -5.80
N PHE A 143 -15.94 9.07 -6.91
CA PHE A 143 -16.77 10.24 -7.18
C PHE A 143 -17.82 10.45 -6.08
N ASN A 144 -18.52 9.37 -5.69
CA ASN A 144 -19.53 9.44 -4.64
C ASN A 144 -18.93 9.87 -3.29
N LEU A 145 -17.73 9.39 -2.96
CA LEU A 145 -17.01 9.82 -1.76
C LEU A 145 -16.59 11.30 -1.85
N LEU A 146 -16.05 11.74 -2.98
CA LEU A 146 -15.69 13.15 -3.20
C LEU A 146 -16.91 14.06 -3.11
N LYS A 147 -18.06 13.63 -3.64
CA LYS A 147 -19.32 14.36 -3.53
C LYS A 147 -19.78 14.48 -2.08
N GLU A 148 -19.72 13.38 -1.32
CA GLU A 148 -20.07 13.39 0.11
C GLU A 148 -19.16 14.34 0.90
N ILE A 149 -17.84 14.28 0.68
CA ILE A 149 -16.89 15.21 1.30
C ILE A 149 -17.24 16.66 0.96
N TYR A 150 -17.55 16.93 -0.32
CA TYR A 150 -17.97 18.25 -0.77
C TYR A 150 -19.24 18.74 -0.04
N ASP A 151 -20.26 17.88 0.08
CA ASP A 151 -21.52 18.22 0.74
C ASP A 151 -21.35 18.46 2.26
N GLU A 152 -20.39 17.78 2.90
CA GLU A 152 -20.10 17.90 4.35
C GLU A 152 -19.31 19.16 4.71
N GLU A 153 -18.22 19.44 3.98
CA GLU A 153 -17.23 20.45 4.38
C GLU A 153 -16.65 21.26 3.21
N GLY A 154 -17.07 20.95 1.98
CA GLY A 154 -16.50 21.49 0.75
C GLY A 154 -15.19 20.80 0.35
N LEU A 155 -14.68 21.15 -0.83
CA LEU A 155 -13.39 20.68 -1.31
C LEU A 155 -12.38 21.84 -1.31
N PRO A 156 -11.15 21.65 -0.80
CA PRO A 156 -10.13 22.70 -0.76
C PRO A 156 -9.54 23.01 -2.15
N ILE A 157 -9.83 22.18 -3.15
CA ILE A 157 -9.36 22.30 -4.55
C ILE A 157 -10.49 21.89 -5.50
N ARG A 158 -10.42 22.35 -6.76
CA ARG A 158 -11.33 21.89 -7.82
C ARG A 158 -10.88 20.52 -8.35
N ILE A 159 -11.83 19.63 -8.63
CA ILE A 159 -11.53 18.31 -9.20
C ILE A 159 -12.36 18.13 -10.46
N GLN A 160 -11.69 17.92 -11.58
CA GLN A 160 -12.29 17.41 -12.80
C GLN A 160 -12.01 15.90 -12.85
N MET A 161 -13.04 15.08 -12.64
CA MET A 161 -12.90 13.63 -12.62
C MET A 161 -13.50 13.01 -13.87
N TYR A 162 -12.79 12.05 -14.46
CA TYR A 162 -13.27 11.21 -15.54
C TYR A 162 -13.54 9.82 -14.96
N ILE A 163 -14.78 9.34 -15.08
CA ILE A 163 -15.14 8.00 -14.59
C ILE A 163 -14.53 6.95 -15.51
N SER A 164 -13.90 5.94 -14.92
CA SER A 164 -13.32 4.81 -15.65
C SER A 164 -14.38 4.12 -16.52
N ASP A 165 -13.91 3.56 -17.64
CA ASP A 165 -14.75 2.79 -18.54
C ASP A 165 -15.29 1.49 -17.90
N GLY A 166 -16.29 0.87 -18.53
CA GLY A 166 -16.91 -0.36 -18.04
C GLY A 166 -18.22 -0.13 -17.29
N GLU A 167 -18.51 -0.97 -16.29
CA GLU A 167 -19.80 -0.96 -15.57
C GLU A 167 -20.13 0.39 -14.95
N ASP A 168 -19.12 1.11 -14.48
CA ASP A 168 -19.32 2.40 -13.84
C ASP A 168 -19.68 3.50 -14.85
N ALA A 169 -19.07 3.52 -16.03
CA ALA A 169 -19.44 4.44 -17.10
C ALA A 169 -20.91 4.29 -17.54
N ILE A 170 -21.46 3.08 -17.49
CA ILE A 170 -22.87 2.81 -17.84
C ILE A 170 -23.83 3.44 -16.81
N LYS A 171 -23.42 3.55 -15.54
CA LYS A 171 -24.26 4.07 -14.45
C LYS A 171 -24.36 5.60 -14.41
N VAL A 172 -23.57 6.31 -15.22
CA VAL A 172 -23.49 7.78 -15.24
C VAL A 172 -24.28 8.41 -16.41
N HIS A 173 -25.03 7.60 -17.16
CA HIS A 173 -25.98 8.03 -18.20
C HIS A 173 -27.42 7.96 -17.68
#